data_AF-A0A6I1JMB6-F1
#
_entry.id   AF-A0A6I1JMB6-F1
#
_cell.length_a   1.000
_cell.length_b   1.000
_cell.length_c   1.000
_cell.angle_alpha   90.00
_cell.angle_beta   90.00
_cell.angle_gamma   90.00
#
_symmetry.space_group_name_H-M   'P 1'
#
loop_
_entity.id
_entity.type
_entity.pdbx_description
1 polymer ?
#
loop_
_entity_poly.entity_id
_entity_poly.type
_entity_poly.pdbx_seq_one_letter_code
_entity_poly.pdbx_strand_id
1 'polypeptide(L)' 'MEMEFRELASGLLFPEGPVILADGSVVLVEIGRGTVTKVAP' A
#
# COMPACT_ATOMS: atom_id res chain seq x y z
N MET A 1 23.26 11.28 0.95
CA MET A 1 22.39 10.65 1.97
C MET A 1 21.78 9.43 1.32
N GLU A 2 21.99 8.26 1.89
CA GLU A 2 21.31 7.02 1.49
C GLU A 2 19.81 7.17 1.81
N MET A 3 18.92 6.72 0.93
CA MET A 3 17.49 6.62 1.25
C MET A 3 17.22 5.24 1.84
N GLU A 4 16.73 5.20 3.08
CA GLU A 4 16.28 3.96 3.71
C GLU A 4 14.80 3.73 3.40
N PHE A 5 14.48 2.56 2.86
CA PHE A 5 13.11 2.16 2.55
C PHE A 5 12.65 1.07 3.51
N ARG A 6 11.41 1.18 4.02
CA ARG A 6 10.71 0.14 4.80
C ARG A 6 9.61 -0.48 3.94
N GLU A 7 9.61 -1.80 3.83
CA GLU A 7 8.50 -2.54 3.22
C GLU A 7 7.28 -2.51 4.15
N LEU A 8 6.14 -2.03 3.65
CA LEU A 8 4.88 -1.96 4.42
C LEU A 8 3.95 -3.15 4.14
N ALA A 9 4.00 -3.71 2.93
CA ALA A 9 3.22 -4.87 2.52
C ALA A 9 3.88 -5.57 1.33
N SER A 10 3.63 -6.87 1.20
CA SER A 10 4.10 -7.71 0.11
C SER A 10 2.97 -8.61 -0.43
N GLY A 11 3.17 -9.23 -1.60
CA GLY A 11 2.19 -10.15 -2.20
C GLY A 11 0.93 -9.47 -2.78
N LEU A 12 1.01 -8.17 -3.07
CA LEU A 12 -0.06 -7.41 -3.72
C LEU A 12 -0.12 -7.72 -5.22
N LEU A 13 -1.32 -7.72 -5.79
CA LEU A 13 -1.54 -8.01 -7.21
C LEU A 13 -1.80 -6.74 -8.01
N PHE A 14 -0.74 -6.22 -8.64
CA PHE A 14 -0.75 -4.99 -9.43
C PHE A 14 -1.33 -3.80 -8.61
N PRO A 15 -0.60 -3.36 -7.55
CA PRO A 15 -1.06 -2.31 -6.66
C PRO A 15 -0.93 -0.92 -7.29
N GLU A 16 -1.96 -0.08 -7.17
CA GLU A 16 -1.98 1.29 -7.70
C GLU A 16 -2.74 2.26 -6.80
N GLY A 17 -2.50 3.55 -7.02
CA GLY A 17 -3.22 4.64 -6.36
C GLY A 17 -3.18 4.63 -4.83
N PRO A 18 -2.00 4.49 -4.19
CA PRO A 18 -1.91 4.53 -2.73
C PRO A 18 -2.36 5.88 -2.19
N VAL A 19 -3.17 5.84 -1.12
CA VAL A 19 -3.64 6.99 -0.35
C VAL A 19 -3.36 6.75 1.13
N ILE A 20 -2.70 7.71 1.78
CA ILE A 20 -2.45 7.69 3.22
C ILE A 20 -3.68 8.23 3.94
N LEU A 21 -4.20 7.47 4.89
CA LEU A 21 -5.32 7.88 5.74
C LEU A 21 -4.82 8.58 7.01
N ALA A 22 -5.73 9.28 7.69
CA ALA A 22 -5.42 10.02 8.92
C ALA A 22 -4.95 9.12 10.09
N ASP A 23 -5.30 7.83 10.08
CA ASP A 23 -4.85 6.83 11.06
C ASP A 23 -3.46 6.25 10.74
N GLY A 24 -2.79 6.77 9.70
CA GLY A 24 -1.49 6.31 9.24
C GLY A 24 -1.52 5.05 8.37
N SER A 25 -2.70 4.45 8.17
CA SER A 25 -2.84 3.32 7.24
C SER A 25 -2.76 3.77 5.79
N VAL A 26 -2.43 2.85 4.90
CA VAL A 26 -2.42 3.06 3.45
C VAL A 26 -3.54 2.26 2.81
N VAL A 27 -4.37 2.91 2.01
CA VAL A 27 -5.36 2.25 1.17
C VAL A 27 -4.91 2.32 -0.28
N LEU A 28 -5.07 1.23 -1.02
CA LEU A 28 -4.69 1.13 -2.43
C LEU A 28 -5.63 0.20 -3.19
N VAL A 29 -5.64 0.30 -4.51
CA VAL A 29 -6.32 -0.65 -5.39
C VAL A 29 -5.36 -1.77 -5.76
N GLU A 30 -5.81 -3.02 -5.74
CA GLU A 30 -5.13 -4.14 -6.37
C GLU A 30 -5.85 -4.50 -7.67
N ILE A 31 -5.32 -4.10 -8.83
CA ILE A 31 -5.97 -4.34 -10.13
C ILE A 31 -6.07 -5.84 -10.42
N GLY A 32 -5.01 -6.59 -10.12
CA GLY A 32 -4.97 -8.04 -10.34
C GLY A 32 -5.86 -8.84 -9.39
N ARG A 33 -6.22 -8.26 -8.24
CA ARG A 33 -7.16 -8.88 -7.27
C ARG A 33 -8.60 -8.37 -7.43
N GLY A 34 -8.79 -7.19 -8.01
CA GLY A 34 -10.09 -6.53 -8.12
C GLY A 34 -10.62 -5.98 -6.78
N THR A 35 -9.72 -5.60 -5.87
CA THR A 35 -10.08 -5.17 -4.51
C THR A 35 -9.49 -3.80 -4.16
N VAL A 36 -10.08 -3.16 -3.16
CA VAL A 36 -9.43 -2.09 -2.39
C VAL A 36 -8.86 -2.71 -1.13
N THR A 37 -7.57 -2.54 -0.91
CA THR A 37 -6.82 -3.16 0.19
C THR A 37 -6.33 -2.09 1.15
N LYS A 38 -6.50 -2.33 2.45
CA LYS A 38 -6.02 -1.47 3.53
C LYS A 38 -4.83 -2.13 4.23
N VAL A 39 -3.71 -1.43 4.31
CA VAL A 39 -2.46 -1.84 4.97
C VAL A 39 -2.31 -1.05 6.27
N ALA A 40 -2.17 -1.74 7.39
CA ALA A 40 -1.92 -1.12 8.70
C ALA A 40 -0.44 -0.66 8.82
N PRO A 41 -0.14 0.34 9.69
CA PRO A 41 1.22 0.88 9.87
C PRO A 41 2.29 -0.11 10.36
#